data_AF-A0A3D4QZS8-F1
#
_entry.id   AF-A0A3D4QZS8-F1
#
_cell.length_a   1.000
_cell.length_b   1.000
_cell.length_c   1.000
_cell.angle_alpha   90.00
_cell.angle_beta   90.00
_cell.angle_gamma   90.00
#
_symmetry.space_group_name_H-M   'P 1'
#
loop_
_entity.id
_entity.type
_entity.pdbx_description
1 polymer ?
#
loop_
_entity_poly.entity_id
_entity_poly.type
_entity_poly.pdbx_seq_one_letter_code
_entity_poly.pdbx_strand_id
1 'polypeptide(L)' 'MSPQYQKLISLLKELFQTDQAELDFGMYRIINQRRDEINCFLEEKLLPQIKDAFST' A
#
# COMPACT_ATOMS: atom_id res chain seq x y z
N MET A 1 9.81 1.67 -13.64
CA MET A 1 8.40 1.55 -13.20
C MET A 1 7.53 2.39 -14.13
N SER A 2 6.35 1.90 -14.54
CA SER A 2 5.44 2.71 -15.36
C SER A 2 4.83 3.84 -14.51
N PRO A 3 4.55 5.02 -15.11
CA PRO A 3 3.92 6.13 -14.38
C PRO A 3 2.53 5.77 -13.84
N GLN A 4 1.80 4.89 -14.51
CA GLN A 4 0.50 4.38 -14.05
C GLN A 4 0.63 3.53 -12.78
N TYR A 5 1.69 2.73 -12.69
CA TYR A 5 1.95 1.91 -11.51
C TYR A 5 2.29 2.80 -10.30
N GLN A 6 3.12 3.83 -10.48
CA GLN A 6 3.39 4.79 -9.40
C GLN A 6 2.13 5.53 -8.94
N LYS A 7 1.23 5.89 -9.86
CA LYS A 7 -0.06 6.49 -9.53
C LYS A 7 -0.94 5.54 -8.71
N LEU A 8 -0.98 4.25 -9.07
CA LEU A 8 -1.71 3.23 -8.31
C LEU A 8 -1.16 3.10 -6.88
N ILE A 9 0.17 3.00 -6.72
CA ILE A 9 0.80 2.92 -5.40
C ILE A 9 0.50 4.16 -4.57
N SER A 10 0.57 5.35 -5.17
CA SER A 10 0.23 6.60 -4.47
C SER A 10 -1.21 6.60 -3.97
N LEU A 11 -2.17 6.18 -4.80
CA LEU A 11 -3.58 6.09 -4.41
C LEU A 11 -3.82 5.06 -3.30
N LEU A 12 -3.12 3.93 -3.32
CA LEU A 12 -3.22 2.93 -2.26
C LEU A 12 -2.65 3.46 -0.94
N LYS A 13 -1.50 4.15 -0.96
CA LYS A 13 -0.93 4.80 0.22
C LYS A 13 -1.87 5.87 0.80
N GLU A 14 -2.56 6.61 -0.06
CA GLU A 14 -3.57 7.60 0.33
C GLU A 14 -4.81 6.93 0.94
N LEU A 15 -5.32 5.85 0.32
CA LEU A 15 -6.49 5.11 0.78
C LEU A 15 -6.27 4.41 2.13
N PHE A 16 -5.09 3.82 2.33
CA PHE A 16 -4.74 3.23 3.62
C PHE A 16 -4.35 4.27 4.67
N GLN A 17 -4.31 5.55 4.30
CA GLN A 17 -3.87 6.65 5.15
C GLN A 17 -2.54 6.34 5.85
N THR A 18 -1.67 5.55 5.20
CA THR A 18 -0.41 5.12 5.79
C THR A 18 0.44 6.33 6.13
N ASP A 19 0.27 7.47 5.46
CA ASP A 19 1.02 8.69 5.76
C ASP A 19 0.52 9.52 6.95
N GLN A 20 -0.71 9.29 7.41
CA GLN A 20 -1.31 10.04 8.51
C GLN A 20 -1.17 9.28 9.83
N ALA A 21 -0.05 9.51 10.52
CA ALA A 21 0.26 8.89 11.80
C ALA A 21 -0.68 9.29 12.96
N GLU A 22 -1.59 10.25 12.75
CA GLU A 22 -2.43 10.83 13.80
C GLU A 22 -3.72 10.03 14.10
N LEU A 23 -4.02 8.98 13.33
CA LEU A 23 -5.22 8.16 13.53
C LEU A 23 -4.99 7.03 14.56
N ASP A 24 -5.07 7.39 15.84
CA ASP A 24 -4.96 6.46 16.98
C ASP A 24 -6.30 5.79 17.39
N PHE A 25 -7.31 5.80 16.51
CA PHE A 25 -8.64 5.24 16.80
C PHE A 25 -9.07 4.15 15.80
N GLY A 26 -9.82 3.16 16.30
CA GLY A 26 -10.41 2.11 15.46
C GLY A 26 -9.40 1.24 14.71
N MET A 27 -9.73 0.85 13.47
CA MET A 27 -8.88 0.00 12.61
C MET A 27 -7.52 0.65 12.28
N TYR A 28 -7.45 1.99 12.29
CA TYR A 28 -6.24 2.73 11.96
C TYR A 28 -5.09 2.47 12.92
N ARG A 29 -5.38 2.12 14.19
CA ARG A 29 -4.34 1.72 15.15
C ARG A 29 -3.55 0.51 14.66
N ILE A 30 -4.23 -0.47 14.07
CA ILE A 30 -3.62 -1.68 13.51
C ILE A 30 -2.87 -1.35 12.23
N ILE A 31 -3.44 -0.50 11.39
CA ILE A 31 -2.82 -0.03 10.14
C ILE A 31 -1.52 0.73 10.44
N ASN A 32 -1.53 1.60 11.44
CA ASN A 32 -0.36 2.39 11.86
C ASN A 32 0.71 1.47 12.48
N GLN A 33 0.32 0.51 13.31
CA GLN A 33 1.23 -0.52 13.87
C GLN A 33 1.88 -1.39 12.80
N ARG A 34 1.21 -1.59 11.66
CA ARG A 34 1.71 -2.39 10.53
C ARG A 34 2.09 -1.55 9.31
N ARG A 35 2.30 -0.25 9.49
CA ARG A 35 2.57 0.69 8.40
C ARG A 35 3.76 0.25 7.55
N ASP A 36 4.84 -0.20 8.19
CA ASP A 36 6.04 -0.68 7.51
C ASP A 36 5.76 -1.97 6.71
N GLU A 37 5.00 -2.91 7.27
CA GLU A 37 4.61 -4.14 6.57
C GLU A 37 3.73 -3.83 5.34
N ILE A 38 2.79 -2.89 5.46
CA ILE A 38 1.90 -2.46 4.37
C ILE A 38 2.71 -1.75 3.28
N ASN A 39 3.60 -0.83 3.65
CA ASN A 39 4.46 -0.14 2.68
C ASN A 39 5.38 -1.12 1.94
N CYS A 40 6.04 -2.04 2.65
CA CYS A 40 6.86 -3.09 2.04
C CYS A 40 6.02 -3.97 1.09
N PHE A 41 4.78 -4.31 1.46
CA PHE A 41 3.88 -5.03 0.57
C PHE A 41 3.58 -4.24 -0.71
N LEU A 42 3.18 -2.98 -0.58
CA LEU A 42 2.82 -2.12 -1.72
C LEU A 42 4.02 -1.91 -2.67
N GLU A 43 5.23 -1.81 -2.15
CA GLU A 43 6.43 -1.50 -2.95
C GLU A 43 7.14 -2.74 -3.50
N GLU A 44 7.24 -3.82 -2.73
CA GLU A 44 8.04 -4.98 -3.12
C GLU A 44 7.20 -6.19 -3.58
N LYS A 45 6.02 -6.39 -2.98
CA LYS A 45 5.23 -7.62 -3.19
C LYS A 45 4.05 -7.44 -4.11
N LEU A 46 3.50 -6.23 -4.22
CA LEU A 46 2.30 -5.97 -5.00
C LEU A 46 2.53 -6.10 -6.51
N LEU A 47 3.66 -5.60 -7.03
CA LEU A 47 3.96 -5.69 -8.47
C LEU A 47 4.03 -7.13 -9.00
N PRO A 48 4.79 -8.07 -8.38
CA PRO A 48 4.83 -9.44 -8.87
C PRO A 48 3.48 -10.13 -8.76
N GLN A 49 2.68 -9.87 -7.71
CA GLN A 49 1.33 -10.45 -7.59
C GLN A 49 0.36 -9.94 -8.66
N ILE A 50 0.40 -8.65 -8.99
CA ILE A 50 -0.40 -8.11 -10.09
C ILE A 50 0.04 -8.78 -11.40
N LYS A 51 1.34 -8.83 -11.68
CA LYS A 51 1.83 -9.47 -12.90
C LYS A 51 1.37 -10.93 -12.99
N ASP A 52 1.45 -11.68 -11.91
CA ASP A 52 0.99 -13.07 -11.84
C ASP A 52 -0.52 -13.19 -12.10
N ALA A 53 -1.33 -12.39 -11.42
CA ALA A 53 -2.79 -12.36 -11.58
C ALA A 53 -3.27 -11.97 -12.98
N PHE A 54 -2.44 -11.26 -13.75
CA PHE A 54 -2.73 -10.82 -15.12
C PHE A 54 -1.88 -11.53 -16.20
N SER A 55 -1.09 -12.57 -15.86
CA SER A 55 -0.23 -13.30 -16.82
C SER A 55 -0.95 -14.43 -17.58
N THR A 56 -2.24 -14.24 -17.89
CA THR A 56 -2.98 -15.14 -18.79
C THR A 56 -2.35 -15.18 -20.18
#